data_AF-A0A7J4EW78-F1
#
_entry.id   AF-A0A7J4EW78-F1
#
_cell.length_a   1.000
_cell.length_b   1.000
_cell.length_c   1.000
_cell.angle_alpha   90.00
_cell.angle_beta   90.00
_cell.angle_gamma   90.00
#
_symmetry.space_group_name_H-M   'P 1'
#
loop_
_entity.id
_entity.type
_entity.pdbx_description
1 polymer ?
#
loop_
_entity_poly.entity_id
_entity_poly.type
_entity_poly.pdbx_seq_one_letter_code
_entity_poly.pdbx_strand_id
1 'polypeptide(L)'
;MKRLERFYNVKSKEDLIGHLVVGMAPHTSAGMVGRIIGYCSANVGYAHPYFHASKRRNCFPGDTKILVNIDGDVKRIHIEELFNLYDEGEEYYENQAYIRKSPKDNVKLQVYSFDRENREIVLTDIEEVIKIPSPNHLLSINLEKGRSFKTTADHLVIVYDRERDEFIEKRAMEVKEGDLVLVPKLKNLGGKIPEALKDTDIDHLMRLLGHLLAVDSYLDHPILEVLEKGELPPFVYSLPEENVKTFILTYIETSGERYNRGVLLKGDRDLLEDIDTLLNSKFNVLGIFLEEDRGLLIRDEDLEKIYNFEEGDNFGWLLEVKSIDILKYQGYVYSLKASKYHNVVVNSNILTHQCDGDEDSIFLLLDAFLNFSKVYLPEKRGGQMDAPLVLTTILDPKEVDGEVHNMDVVWEYPLEFYERSLEMPSPKDVRDLIETVEDRLGTPAQYEGFGYTHETSRIDKGPFVCTYKTLDTMLEKTEAQLAVARKIRAADERDVAEKVIQSHFIPDLIGNLRAFSRQGVRCKCGAKYRRIPLRGVCPKCGSKLILTVSKGAVEKYMDVSQKMAE
;
A
#
# COMPACT_ATOMS: atom_id res chain seq x y z
N MET A 1 -39.68 19.71 -28.46
CA MET A 1 -38.89 20.23 -27.32
C MET A 1 -38.66 21.71 -27.55
N LYS A 2 -39.14 22.61 -26.66
CA LYS A 2 -38.74 24.02 -26.70
C LYS A 2 -37.22 24.07 -26.56
N ARG A 3 -36.51 24.81 -27.44
CA ARG A 3 -35.09 25.10 -27.23
C ARG A 3 -34.98 25.91 -25.94
N LEU A 4 -34.58 25.26 -24.86
CA LEU A 4 -34.18 25.94 -23.64
C LEU A 4 -32.95 26.77 -23.96
N GLU A 5 -32.88 27.97 -23.37
CA GLU A 5 -31.69 28.80 -23.46
C GLU A 5 -30.53 28.11 -22.73
N ARG A 6 -29.30 28.33 -23.21
CA ARG A 6 -28.10 27.73 -22.61
C ARG A 6 -27.94 28.29 -21.19
N PHE A 7 -27.87 27.42 -20.18
CA PHE A 7 -27.77 27.85 -18.78
C PHE A 7 -26.49 28.66 -18.51
N TYR A 8 -25.32 28.11 -18.84
CA TYR A 8 -24.05 28.80 -18.58
C TYR A 8 -23.76 29.92 -19.59
N ASN A 9 -24.22 29.78 -20.84
CA ASN A 9 -24.05 30.73 -21.94
C ASN A 9 -22.65 31.40 -22.03
N VAL A 10 -21.60 30.64 -21.69
CA VAL A 10 -20.21 31.12 -21.56
C VAL A 10 -19.68 31.60 -22.89
N LYS A 11 -19.10 32.79 -22.94
CA LYS A 11 -18.41 33.35 -24.11
C LYS A 11 -16.91 33.53 -23.85
N SER A 12 -16.54 33.74 -22.59
CA SER A 12 -15.19 33.92 -22.11
C SER A 12 -14.99 33.12 -20.82
N LYS A 13 -13.74 32.81 -20.44
CA LYS A 13 -13.49 32.07 -19.19
C LYS A 13 -13.94 32.88 -17.96
N GLU A 14 -13.89 34.20 -18.04
CA GLU A 14 -14.32 35.12 -16.98
C GLU A 14 -15.81 34.95 -16.63
N ASP A 15 -16.64 34.52 -17.59
CA ASP A 15 -18.06 34.25 -17.34
C ASP A 15 -18.29 33.07 -16.38
N LEU A 16 -17.28 32.22 -16.16
CA LEU A 16 -17.36 31.11 -15.21
C LEU A 16 -17.02 31.51 -13.76
N ILE A 17 -16.51 32.73 -13.53
CA ILE A 17 -16.21 33.22 -12.18
C ILE A 17 -17.51 33.30 -11.38
N GLY A 18 -17.48 32.79 -10.14
CA GLY A 18 -18.63 32.70 -9.25
C GLY A 18 -19.46 31.44 -9.44
N HIS A 19 -19.28 30.66 -10.51
CA HIS A 19 -19.98 29.39 -10.67
C HIS A 19 -19.43 28.32 -9.71
N LEU A 20 -20.33 27.40 -9.32
CA LEU A 20 -20.00 26.25 -8.47
C LEU A 20 -19.42 25.10 -9.31
N VAL A 21 -18.43 24.45 -8.73
CA VAL A 21 -17.75 23.27 -9.26
C VAL A 21 -17.78 22.15 -8.24
N VAL A 22 -17.49 20.93 -8.69
CA VAL A 22 -17.25 19.78 -7.84
C VAL A 22 -15.79 19.37 -8.06
N GLY A 23 -15.01 19.31 -6.98
CA GLY A 23 -13.68 18.73 -6.93
C GLY A 23 -13.74 17.31 -6.38
N MET A 24 -12.99 16.39 -6.97
CA MET A 24 -13.03 14.98 -6.59
C MET A 24 -11.70 14.32 -6.88
N ALA A 25 -11.16 13.57 -5.91
CA ALA A 25 -9.95 12.78 -6.09
C ALA A 25 -10.26 11.51 -6.93
N PRO A 26 -9.30 11.00 -7.72
CA PRO A 26 -9.40 9.76 -8.46
C PRO A 26 -9.96 8.64 -7.61
N HIS A 27 -10.85 7.89 -8.22
CA HIS A 27 -11.42 6.67 -7.70
C HIS A 27 -12.13 6.88 -6.35
N THR A 28 -12.58 8.10 -6.06
CA THR A 28 -13.52 8.42 -4.97
C THR A 28 -14.94 8.58 -5.54
N SER A 29 -15.93 8.65 -4.65
CA SER A 29 -17.35 8.86 -5.02
C SER A 29 -18.01 10.03 -4.30
N ALA A 30 -17.25 10.72 -3.44
CA ALA A 30 -17.66 11.91 -2.71
C ALA A 30 -16.98 13.14 -3.30
N GLY A 31 -17.77 14.00 -3.95
CA GLY A 31 -17.29 15.27 -4.50
C GLY A 31 -17.42 16.40 -3.47
N MET A 32 -16.41 17.28 -3.40
CA MET A 32 -16.45 18.51 -2.62
C MET A 32 -16.89 19.68 -3.50
N VAL A 33 -17.92 20.42 -3.09
CA VAL A 33 -18.35 21.61 -3.83
C VAL A 33 -17.40 22.77 -3.57
N GLY A 34 -16.91 23.37 -4.65
CA GLY A 34 -16.08 24.58 -4.65
C GLY A 34 -16.71 25.70 -5.46
N ARG A 35 -16.09 26.88 -5.42
CA ARG A 35 -16.48 28.04 -6.22
C ARG A 35 -15.28 28.56 -7.00
N ILE A 36 -15.47 28.84 -8.28
CA ILE A 36 -14.44 29.50 -9.09
C ILE A 36 -14.35 30.95 -8.66
N ILE A 37 -13.19 31.36 -8.16
CA ILE A 37 -12.93 32.75 -7.74
C ILE A 37 -12.11 33.53 -8.77
N GLY A 38 -11.43 32.85 -9.68
CA GLY A 38 -10.60 33.48 -10.69
C GLY A 38 -9.81 32.48 -11.51
N TYR A 39 -9.00 33.01 -12.43
CA TYR A 39 -8.11 32.24 -13.29
C TYR A 39 -6.69 32.76 -13.17
N CYS A 40 -5.73 31.85 -13.21
CA CYS A 40 -4.31 32.17 -13.33
C CYS A 40 -3.75 31.57 -14.63
N SER A 41 -2.55 32.00 -15.02
CA SER A 41 -1.89 31.44 -16.22
C SER A 41 -1.12 30.14 -15.94
N ALA A 42 -1.04 29.70 -14.68
CA ALA A 42 -0.41 28.44 -14.32
C ALA A 42 -1.31 27.24 -14.63
N ASN A 43 -0.68 26.12 -15.02
CA ASN A 43 -1.35 24.86 -15.34
C ASN A 43 -1.62 24.00 -14.08
N VAL A 44 -2.09 24.63 -13.00
CA VAL A 44 -2.41 23.96 -11.73
C VAL A 44 -3.70 24.55 -11.15
N GLY A 45 -4.41 23.76 -10.33
CA GLY A 45 -5.56 24.24 -9.56
C GLY A 45 -5.09 24.82 -8.23
N TYR A 46 -5.34 26.12 -8.01
CA TYR A 46 -5.19 26.73 -6.69
C TYR A 46 -6.53 26.71 -5.98
N ALA A 47 -6.58 26.11 -4.80
CA ALA A 47 -7.72 26.18 -3.92
C ALA A 47 -7.28 26.36 -2.47
N HIS A 48 -8.25 26.64 -1.61
CA HIS A 48 -8.00 26.67 -0.17
C HIS A 48 -7.46 25.30 0.29
N PRO A 49 -6.49 25.23 1.21
CA PRO A 49 -5.96 23.96 1.72
C PRO A 49 -7.04 22.99 2.19
N TYR A 50 -8.08 23.47 2.89
CA TYR A 50 -9.26 22.67 3.22
C TYR A 50 -9.93 21.98 2.02
N PHE A 51 -10.04 22.67 0.88
CA PHE A 51 -10.63 22.09 -0.32
C PHE A 51 -9.77 20.94 -0.83
N HIS A 52 -8.43 21.06 -0.75
CA HIS A 52 -7.50 19.98 -1.07
C HIS A 52 -7.68 18.80 -0.10
N ALA A 53 -7.50 19.06 1.19
CA ALA A 53 -7.53 18.09 2.29
C ALA A 53 -8.89 17.41 2.54
N SER A 54 -10.00 17.97 2.06
CA SER A 54 -11.30 17.31 2.17
C SER A 54 -11.46 16.03 1.32
N LYS A 55 -10.42 15.66 0.57
CA LYS A 55 -10.42 14.53 -0.36
C LYS A 55 -9.32 13.57 0.14
N ARG A 56 -9.74 12.56 0.93
CA ARG A 56 -8.97 11.84 1.99
C ARG A 56 -8.07 10.67 1.53
N ARG A 57 -7.12 10.28 2.41
CA ARG A 57 -6.16 9.15 2.35
C ARG A 57 -6.68 7.83 3.00
N ASN A 58 -6.11 6.69 2.60
CA ASN A 58 -6.53 5.30 2.92
C ASN A 58 -5.89 4.73 4.22
N CYS A 59 -6.54 3.83 4.97
CA CYS A 59 -5.99 3.19 6.22
C CYS A 59 -6.62 1.80 6.60
N PHE A 60 -6.06 1.09 7.60
CA PHE A 60 -6.52 -0.17 8.24
C PHE A 60 -6.97 0.01 9.71
N PRO A 61 -7.83 -0.82 10.32
CA PRO A 61 -8.10 -0.74 11.77
C PRO A 61 -6.96 -1.29 12.63
N GLY A 62 -6.87 -0.86 13.90
CA GLY A 62 -5.77 -1.19 14.81
C GLY A 62 -5.57 -2.68 15.11
N ASP A 63 -6.64 -3.48 15.05
CA ASP A 63 -6.61 -4.93 15.22
C ASP A 63 -6.01 -5.69 14.02
N THR A 64 -5.73 -5.00 12.91
CA THR A 64 -5.08 -5.60 11.74
C THR A 64 -3.68 -6.05 12.12
N LYS A 65 -3.39 -7.35 11.95
CA LYS A 65 -2.07 -7.89 12.22
C LYS A 65 -1.17 -7.73 11.02
N ILE A 66 0.11 -7.49 11.26
CA ILE A 66 1.13 -7.35 10.22
C ILE A 66 2.32 -8.23 10.55
N LEU A 67 2.86 -8.87 9.51
CA LEU A 67 4.09 -9.66 9.64
C LEU A 67 5.29 -8.72 9.53
N VAL A 68 6.09 -8.65 10.59
CA VAL A 68 7.26 -7.78 10.72
C VAL A 68 8.51 -8.59 11.01
N ASN A 69 9.64 -8.01 10.66
CA ASN A 69 10.97 -8.47 11.06
C ASN A 69 11.59 -7.40 11.97
N ILE A 70 11.91 -7.79 13.19
CA ILE A 70 12.47 -6.94 14.24
C ILE A 70 13.86 -7.50 14.56
N ASP A 71 14.92 -6.83 14.11
CA ASP A 71 16.32 -7.25 14.30
C ASP A 71 16.63 -8.71 13.90
N GLY A 72 15.91 -9.24 12.92
CA GLY A 72 16.05 -10.62 12.44
C GLY A 72 14.99 -11.59 12.99
N ASP A 73 14.28 -11.21 14.05
CA ASP A 73 13.18 -12.00 14.60
C ASP A 73 11.88 -11.70 13.88
N VAL A 74 11.24 -12.74 13.36
CA VAL A 74 9.95 -12.64 12.70
C VAL A 74 8.86 -12.66 13.76
N LYS A 75 7.98 -11.66 13.72
CA LYS A 75 6.81 -11.59 14.59
C LYS A 75 5.59 -11.14 13.81
N ARG A 76 4.42 -11.56 14.28
CA ARG A 76 3.15 -10.98 13.87
C ARG A 76 2.67 -10.09 15.02
N ILE A 77 2.43 -8.82 14.73
CA ILE A 77 1.99 -7.84 15.74
C ILE A 77 0.78 -7.08 15.21
N HIS A 78 -0.01 -6.48 16.09
CA HIS A 78 -1.05 -5.56 15.66
C HIS A 78 -0.45 -4.28 15.07
N ILE A 79 -1.09 -3.69 14.06
CA ILE A 79 -0.61 -2.44 13.45
C ILE A 79 -0.60 -1.28 14.47
N GLU A 80 -1.46 -1.35 15.49
CA GLU A 80 -1.43 -0.45 16.64
C GLU A 80 -0.18 -0.64 17.50
N GLU A 81 0.25 -1.89 17.73
CA GLU A 81 1.51 -2.18 18.44
C GLU A 81 2.71 -1.74 17.63
N LEU A 82 2.69 -1.96 16.31
CA LEU A 82 3.71 -1.45 15.40
C LEU A 82 3.86 0.06 15.55
N PHE A 83 2.74 0.79 15.60
CA PHE A 83 2.76 2.23 15.85
C PHE A 83 3.39 2.57 17.20
N ASN A 84 3.10 1.80 18.26
CA ASN A 84 3.63 1.99 19.61
C ASN A 84 5.13 1.66 19.74
N LEU A 85 5.68 0.83 18.86
CA LEU A 85 7.12 0.54 18.77
C LEU A 85 7.94 1.70 18.19
N TYR A 86 7.28 2.67 17.55
CA TYR A 86 7.94 3.90 17.09
C TYR A 86 7.95 4.95 18.19
N ASP A 87 9.00 5.77 18.22
CA ASP A 87 9.28 6.72 19.27
C ASP A 87 8.20 7.81 19.36
N GLU A 88 7.68 8.00 20.57
CA GLU A 88 6.72 9.05 20.91
C GLU A 88 7.39 10.43 20.98
N GLY A 89 8.69 10.46 21.30
CA GLY A 89 9.49 11.69 21.32
C GLY A 89 9.54 12.36 19.94
N GLU A 90 9.66 11.55 18.88
CA GLU A 90 9.66 11.98 17.47
C GLU A 90 8.27 11.90 16.80
N GLU A 91 7.20 11.61 17.56
CA GLU A 91 5.85 11.69 17.03
C GLU A 91 5.58 13.12 16.56
N TYR A 92 4.94 13.33 15.42
CA TYR A 92 4.37 14.62 15.10
C TYR A 92 2.94 14.42 14.63
N TYR A 93 2.05 15.24 15.16
CA TYR A 93 0.65 15.23 14.78
C TYR A 93 0.52 16.10 13.53
N GLU A 94 0.05 15.54 12.43
CA GLU A 94 -0.20 16.20 11.13
C GLU A 94 -1.32 15.41 10.47
N ASN A 95 -2.24 15.99 9.69
CA ASN A 95 -3.26 15.17 8.99
C ASN A 95 -4.39 14.60 9.84
N GLN A 96 -4.63 15.11 11.06
CA GLN A 96 -5.36 14.38 12.11
C GLN A 96 -4.72 13.01 12.37
N ALA A 97 -3.45 12.89 11.98
CA ALA A 97 -2.68 11.67 12.00
C ALA A 97 -1.54 11.85 12.99
N TYR A 98 -1.40 10.91 13.91
CA TYR A 98 -0.16 10.77 14.65
C TYR A 98 0.82 10.05 13.73
N ILE A 99 1.93 10.70 13.38
CA ILE A 99 2.97 10.13 12.52
C ILE A 99 4.24 9.91 13.33
N ARG A 100 4.88 8.76 13.18
CA ARG A 100 6.18 8.46 13.78
C ARG A 100 7.13 7.90 12.73
N LYS A 101 8.39 8.34 12.76
CA LYS A 101 9.40 8.01 11.73
C LYS A 101 10.52 7.11 12.21
N SER A 102 10.84 7.15 13.50
CA SER A 102 11.94 6.37 14.07
C SER A 102 11.44 5.30 15.03
N PRO A 103 11.88 4.04 14.89
CA PRO A 103 11.66 2.99 15.89
C PRO A 103 12.31 3.36 17.23
N LYS A 104 11.72 2.91 18.34
CA LYS A 104 12.35 2.97 19.67
C LYS A 104 13.63 2.12 19.69
N ASP A 105 14.58 2.50 20.55
CA ASP A 105 15.78 1.72 20.88
C ASP A 105 16.72 1.35 19.71
N ASN A 106 16.68 2.09 18.59
CA ASN A 106 17.46 1.81 17.37
C ASN A 106 17.25 0.40 16.79
N VAL A 107 16.08 -0.17 17.02
CA VAL A 107 15.69 -1.49 16.51
C VAL A 107 15.46 -1.41 15.01
N LYS A 108 16.01 -2.36 14.24
CA LYS A 108 15.76 -2.44 12.80
C LYS A 108 14.41 -3.11 12.56
N LEU A 109 13.45 -2.33 12.05
CA LEU A 109 12.08 -2.79 11.82
C LEU A 109 11.72 -2.79 10.33
N GLN A 110 11.37 -3.96 9.81
CA GLN A 110 11.06 -4.19 8.40
C GLN A 110 9.71 -4.92 8.26
N VAL A 111 9.04 -4.74 7.11
CA VAL A 111 7.81 -5.47 6.74
C VAL A 111 8.07 -6.37 5.54
N TYR A 112 7.24 -7.40 5.40
CA TYR A 112 7.24 -8.27 4.23
C TYR A 112 6.37 -7.65 3.13
N SER A 113 7.02 -7.28 2.02
CA SER A 113 6.36 -6.84 0.78
C SER A 113 6.51 -7.90 -0.31
N PHE A 114 5.69 -7.82 -1.35
CA PHE A 114 5.72 -8.69 -2.51
C PHE A 114 6.25 -7.94 -3.74
N ASP A 115 7.32 -8.47 -4.33
CA ASP A 115 7.85 -8.06 -5.61
C ASP A 115 6.98 -8.65 -6.73
N ARG A 116 6.18 -7.82 -7.38
CA ARG A 116 5.24 -8.24 -8.44
C ARG A 116 5.95 -8.73 -9.70
N GLU A 117 7.17 -8.28 -9.96
CA GLU A 117 7.95 -8.66 -11.15
C GLU A 117 8.60 -10.03 -10.97
N ASN A 118 9.26 -10.23 -9.83
CA ASN A 118 9.95 -11.48 -9.50
C ASN A 118 8.99 -12.52 -8.88
N ARG A 119 7.78 -12.10 -8.50
CA ARG A 119 6.72 -12.90 -7.85
C ARG A 119 7.21 -13.56 -6.56
N GLU A 120 7.93 -12.80 -5.74
CA GLU A 120 8.52 -13.27 -4.49
C GLU A 120 8.35 -12.26 -3.35
N ILE A 121 8.46 -12.74 -2.12
CA ILE A 121 8.42 -11.90 -0.93
C ILE A 121 9.81 -11.36 -0.61
N VAL A 122 9.86 -10.08 -0.24
CA VAL A 122 11.06 -9.31 0.07
C VAL A 122 10.87 -8.53 1.36
N LEU A 123 11.96 -8.32 2.11
CA LEU A 123 11.98 -7.45 3.28
C LEU A 123 12.15 -6.00 2.85
N THR A 124 11.34 -5.13 3.44
CA THR A 124 11.23 -3.72 3.08
C THR A 124 11.29 -2.87 4.34
N ASP A 125 12.07 -1.79 4.31
CA ASP A 125 12.13 -0.84 5.43
C ASP A 125 10.84 -0.02 5.49
N ILE A 126 10.38 0.26 6.71
CA ILE A 126 9.26 1.16 6.98
C ILE A 126 9.81 2.57 7.15
N GLU A 127 9.32 3.52 6.36
CA GLU A 127 9.74 4.93 6.41
C GLU A 127 8.99 5.72 7.48
N GLU A 128 7.70 5.41 7.68
CA GLU A 128 6.84 6.06 8.68
C GLU A 128 5.62 5.19 9.01
N VAL A 129 5.07 5.39 10.22
CA VAL A 129 3.81 4.81 10.69
C VAL A 129 2.84 5.92 11.07
N ILE A 130 1.55 5.70 10.80
CA ILE A 130 0.51 6.73 10.81
C ILE A 130 -0.71 6.19 11.58
N LYS A 131 -1.35 7.03 12.41
CA LYS A 131 -2.58 6.73 13.16
C LYS A 131 -3.60 7.87 13.02
N ILE A 132 -4.79 7.62 12.47
CA ILE A 132 -5.83 8.62 12.12
C ILE A 132 -7.17 8.19 12.75
N PRO A 133 -8.07 9.11 13.17
CA PRO A 133 -9.45 8.77 13.52
C PRO A 133 -10.18 8.04 12.38
N SER A 134 -10.82 6.92 12.71
CA SER A 134 -11.53 6.11 11.72
C SER A 134 -12.75 6.82 11.13
N PRO A 135 -13.08 6.58 9.84
CA PRO A 135 -14.45 6.82 9.36
C PRO A 135 -15.46 5.91 10.09
N ASN A 136 -16.73 6.32 10.08
CA ASN A 136 -17.83 5.60 10.74
C ASN A 136 -18.05 4.16 10.24
N HIS A 137 -17.53 3.84 9.05
CA HIS A 137 -17.70 2.53 8.41
C HIS A 137 -16.40 2.04 7.79
N LEU A 138 -16.11 0.75 7.93
CA LEU A 138 -15.05 0.02 7.26
C LEU A 138 -15.65 -1.11 6.41
N LEU A 139 -14.88 -1.61 5.45
CA LEU A 139 -15.22 -2.80 4.67
C LEU A 139 -14.46 -4.00 5.22
N SER A 140 -15.17 -5.11 5.45
CA SER A 140 -14.58 -6.42 5.71
C SER A 140 -14.64 -7.25 4.44
N ILE A 141 -13.49 -7.55 3.86
CA ILE A 141 -13.37 -8.41 2.67
C ILE A 141 -13.10 -9.82 3.17
N ASN A 142 -14.07 -10.71 2.96
CA ASN A 142 -13.97 -12.12 3.33
C ASN A 142 -13.57 -12.94 2.11
N LEU A 143 -12.50 -13.71 2.24
CA LEU A 143 -11.93 -14.58 1.23
C LEU A 143 -12.30 -16.05 1.48
N GLU A 144 -12.01 -16.89 0.49
CA GLU A 144 -11.99 -18.33 0.67
C GLU A 144 -11.08 -18.77 1.82
N LYS A 145 -11.30 -20.00 2.27
CA LYS A 145 -10.55 -20.62 3.37
C LYS A 145 -10.60 -19.83 4.69
N GLY A 146 -11.66 -19.05 4.93
CA GLY A 146 -11.94 -18.38 6.21
C GLY A 146 -10.98 -17.25 6.57
N ARG A 147 -10.43 -16.57 5.56
CA ARG A 147 -9.52 -15.43 5.71
C ARG A 147 -10.28 -14.14 5.46
N SER A 148 -9.95 -13.09 6.19
CA SER A 148 -10.52 -11.77 5.94
C SER A 148 -9.58 -10.66 6.39
N PHE A 149 -9.82 -9.48 5.83
CA PHE A 149 -9.19 -8.25 6.31
C PHE A 149 -10.18 -7.11 6.24
N LYS A 150 -9.99 -6.15 7.15
CA LYS A 150 -10.82 -4.96 7.26
C LYS A 150 -10.03 -3.76 6.77
N THR A 151 -10.65 -2.86 6.03
CA THR A 151 -9.98 -1.66 5.55
C THR A 151 -10.97 -0.53 5.24
N THR A 152 -10.46 0.69 5.07
CA THR A 152 -11.25 1.82 4.58
C THR A 152 -11.73 1.58 3.14
N ALA A 153 -12.87 2.15 2.78
CA ALA A 153 -13.52 1.82 1.51
C ALA A 153 -12.69 2.18 0.26
N ASP A 154 -11.85 3.20 0.37
CA ASP A 154 -11.00 3.71 -0.70
C ASP A 154 -9.62 3.02 -0.77
N HIS A 155 -9.31 2.10 0.14
CA HIS A 155 -8.01 1.43 0.23
C HIS A 155 -7.72 0.52 -0.96
N LEU A 156 -6.51 0.58 -1.53
CA LEU A 156 -6.12 -0.26 -2.66
C LEU A 156 -5.85 -1.71 -2.24
N VAL A 157 -6.51 -2.63 -2.91
CA VAL A 157 -6.40 -4.09 -2.78
C VAL A 157 -5.78 -4.62 -4.06
N ILE A 158 -4.75 -5.45 -3.91
CA ILE A 158 -4.07 -6.10 -5.03
C ILE A 158 -4.87 -7.34 -5.42
N VAL A 159 -5.42 -7.33 -6.63
CA VAL A 159 -6.20 -8.43 -7.20
C VAL A 159 -5.44 -9.02 -8.38
N TYR A 160 -5.49 -10.34 -8.52
CA TYR A 160 -4.84 -11.06 -9.61
C TYR A 160 -5.82 -11.31 -10.76
N ASP A 161 -5.49 -10.84 -11.95
CA ASP A 161 -6.25 -11.10 -13.17
C ASP A 161 -5.72 -12.39 -13.85
N ARG A 162 -6.46 -13.49 -13.72
CA ARG A 162 -6.11 -14.79 -14.33
C ARG A 162 -6.05 -14.75 -15.85
N GLU A 163 -6.80 -13.86 -16.52
CA GLU A 163 -6.81 -13.80 -17.99
C GLU A 163 -5.57 -13.07 -18.52
N ARG A 164 -5.08 -12.07 -17.75
CA ARG A 164 -3.92 -11.26 -18.11
C ARG A 164 -2.61 -11.78 -17.51
N ASP A 165 -2.68 -12.65 -16.50
CA ASP A 165 -1.52 -13.14 -15.72
C ASP A 165 -0.75 -11.97 -15.08
N GLU A 166 -1.49 -11.00 -14.53
CA GLU A 166 -0.99 -9.74 -13.99
C GLU A 166 -1.69 -9.37 -12.68
N PHE A 167 -0.98 -8.66 -11.80
CA PHE A 167 -1.55 -8.05 -10.60
C PHE A 167 -2.09 -6.66 -10.96
N ILE A 168 -3.36 -6.43 -10.64
CA ILE A 168 -4.06 -5.17 -10.82
C ILE A 168 -4.48 -4.61 -9.46
N GLU A 169 -4.62 -3.29 -9.39
CA GLU A 169 -5.07 -2.61 -8.19
C GLU A 169 -6.57 -2.30 -8.32
N LYS A 170 -7.30 -2.52 -7.22
CA LYS A 170 -8.72 -2.17 -7.09
C LYS A 170 -8.94 -1.55 -5.73
N ARG A 171 -9.80 -0.55 -5.59
CA ARG A 171 -10.17 -0.09 -4.25
C ARG A 171 -11.02 -1.13 -3.53
N ALA A 172 -10.99 -1.13 -2.20
CA ALA A 172 -11.68 -2.11 -1.38
C ALA A 172 -13.18 -2.17 -1.68
N MET A 173 -13.80 -1.01 -1.99
CA MET A 173 -15.20 -0.98 -2.41
C MET A 173 -15.45 -1.48 -3.85
N GLU A 174 -14.43 -1.53 -4.69
CA GLU A 174 -14.49 -2.06 -6.05
C GLU A 174 -14.28 -3.58 -6.12
N VAL A 175 -13.69 -4.17 -5.06
CA VAL A 175 -13.54 -5.62 -4.92
C VAL A 175 -14.91 -6.28 -4.98
N LYS A 176 -15.00 -7.36 -5.76
CA LYS A 176 -16.22 -8.15 -5.96
C LYS A 176 -16.01 -9.59 -5.53
N GLU A 177 -17.11 -10.27 -5.20
CA GLU A 177 -17.10 -11.72 -5.06
C GLU A 177 -16.53 -12.38 -6.33
N GLY A 178 -15.63 -13.36 -6.14
CA GLY A 178 -14.87 -14.01 -7.19
C GLY A 178 -13.58 -13.31 -7.62
N ASP A 179 -13.30 -12.08 -7.16
CA ASP A 179 -11.98 -11.47 -7.34
C ASP A 179 -10.91 -12.29 -6.60
N LEU A 180 -9.72 -12.41 -7.19
CA LEU A 180 -8.65 -13.23 -6.64
C LEU A 180 -7.64 -12.38 -5.89
N VAL A 181 -7.52 -12.61 -4.59
CA VAL A 181 -6.53 -11.96 -3.73
C VAL A 181 -5.38 -12.92 -3.46
N LEU A 182 -4.15 -12.40 -3.45
CA LEU A 182 -2.96 -13.20 -3.23
C LEU A 182 -2.68 -13.39 -1.73
N VAL A 183 -2.47 -14.65 -1.36
CA VAL A 183 -1.74 -15.06 -0.16
C VAL A 183 -0.36 -15.53 -0.60
N PRO A 184 0.69 -14.69 -0.51
CA PRO A 184 1.98 -15.00 -1.09
C PRO A 184 2.67 -16.16 -0.36
N LYS A 185 3.58 -16.84 -1.06
CA LYS A 185 4.48 -17.82 -0.43
C LYS A 185 5.55 -17.08 0.34
N LEU A 186 5.58 -17.25 1.67
CA LEU A 186 6.53 -16.59 2.56
C LEU A 186 7.90 -17.32 2.54
N LYS A 187 8.62 -17.21 1.41
CA LYS A 187 10.01 -17.68 1.34
C LYS A 187 10.89 -16.78 2.23
N ASN A 188 11.91 -17.36 2.87
CA ASN A 188 12.90 -16.67 3.72
C ASN A 188 12.45 -16.23 5.12
N LEU A 189 11.50 -16.91 5.77
CA LEU A 189 11.35 -16.81 7.23
C LEU A 189 12.51 -17.54 7.93
N GLY A 190 13.73 -17.01 7.85
CA GLY A 190 14.92 -17.63 8.44
C GLY A 190 15.34 -18.96 7.82
N GLY A 191 15.79 -19.90 8.66
CA GLY A 191 16.46 -21.16 8.29
C GLY A 191 17.75 -21.41 9.08
N LYS A 192 17.97 -20.67 10.16
CA LYS A 192 19.16 -20.78 11.01
C LYS A 192 18.73 -20.88 12.46
N ILE A 193 19.41 -21.75 13.20
CA ILE A 193 19.24 -21.86 14.64
C ILE A 193 19.85 -20.59 15.28
N PRO A 194 19.10 -19.85 16.11
CA PRO A 194 19.63 -18.72 16.87
C PRO A 194 20.84 -19.13 17.72
N GLU A 195 21.84 -18.25 17.85
CA GLU A 195 23.08 -18.55 18.60
C GLU A 195 22.79 -19.07 20.02
N ALA A 196 21.80 -18.47 20.69
CA ALA A 196 21.39 -18.83 22.04
C ALA A 196 20.86 -20.27 22.18
N LEU A 197 20.46 -20.91 21.08
CA LEU A 197 19.87 -22.25 21.06
C LEU A 197 20.79 -23.31 20.44
N LYS A 198 22.02 -22.96 20.04
CA LYS A 198 22.93 -23.90 19.34
C LYS A 198 23.30 -25.14 20.14
N ASP A 199 23.43 -25.01 21.46
CA ASP A 199 23.80 -26.12 22.36
C ASP A 199 22.56 -26.83 22.95
N THR A 200 21.36 -26.49 22.49
CA THR A 200 20.09 -27.05 22.99
C THR A 200 19.60 -28.17 22.08
N ASP A 201 18.96 -29.19 22.64
CA ASP A 201 18.22 -30.18 21.86
C ASP A 201 16.92 -29.56 21.34
N ILE A 202 16.98 -29.01 20.13
CA ILE A 202 15.88 -28.28 19.50
C ILE A 202 14.69 -29.18 19.23
N ASP A 203 14.90 -30.44 18.84
CA ASP A 203 13.79 -31.35 18.57
C ASP A 203 13.03 -31.70 19.85
N HIS A 204 13.75 -31.89 20.96
CA HIS A 204 13.09 -32.06 22.26
C HIS A 204 12.32 -30.80 22.67
N LEU A 205 12.91 -29.61 22.48
CA LEU A 205 12.25 -28.33 22.75
C LEU A 205 10.98 -28.15 21.91
N MET A 206 11.03 -28.48 20.61
CA MET A 206 9.88 -28.39 19.69
C MET A 206 8.77 -29.36 20.08
N ARG A 207 9.10 -30.58 20.51
CA ARG A 207 8.11 -31.53 21.06
C ARG A 207 7.48 -30.98 22.34
N LEU A 208 8.27 -30.43 23.25
CA LEU A 208 7.77 -29.85 24.49
C LEU A 208 6.80 -28.69 24.19
N LEU A 209 7.20 -27.75 23.32
CA LEU A 209 6.36 -26.63 22.89
C LEU A 209 5.07 -27.11 22.22
N GLY A 210 5.15 -28.12 21.35
CA GLY A 210 3.98 -28.71 20.70
C GLY A 210 2.97 -29.24 21.71
N HIS A 211 3.41 -29.93 22.76
CA HIS A 211 2.50 -30.38 23.83
C HIS A 211 1.98 -29.22 24.68
N LEU A 212 2.84 -28.28 25.06
CA LEU A 212 2.47 -27.16 25.94
C LEU A 212 1.42 -26.25 25.29
N LEU A 213 1.59 -25.92 24.00
CA LEU A 213 0.65 -25.05 23.28
C LEU A 213 -0.62 -25.77 22.83
N ALA A 214 -0.62 -27.11 22.76
CA ALA A 214 -1.77 -27.91 22.34
C ALA A 214 -2.76 -28.20 23.48
N VAL A 215 -2.36 -28.01 24.73
CA VAL A 215 -3.17 -28.40 25.90
C VAL A 215 -3.89 -27.17 26.47
N ASP A 216 -5.21 -27.18 26.43
CA ASP A 216 -6.11 -26.11 26.93
C ASP A 216 -6.18 -26.00 28.48
N SER A 217 -5.26 -26.64 29.21
CA SER A 217 -5.39 -26.86 30.66
C SER A 217 -4.50 -25.95 31.49
N TYR A 218 -5.14 -25.29 32.46
CA TYR A 218 -4.67 -24.69 33.71
C TYR A 218 -3.44 -25.34 34.38
N LEU A 219 -2.28 -25.29 33.73
CA LEU A 219 -1.01 -25.49 34.38
C LEU A 219 -0.54 -24.10 34.83
N ASP A 220 -0.70 -23.81 36.12
CA ASP A 220 0.05 -22.74 36.80
C ASP A 220 1.53 -23.14 36.81
N HIS A 221 2.17 -23.07 35.65
CA HIS A 221 3.57 -23.38 35.47
C HIS A 221 4.28 -22.09 35.04
N PRO A 222 5.36 -21.66 35.72
CA PRO A 222 6.01 -20.38 35.47
C PRO A 222 6.58 -20.23 34.04
N ILE A 223 6.80 -21.32 33.31
CA ILE A 223 7.15 -21.29 31.87
C ILE A 223 5.97 -20.81 30.99
N LEU A 224 4.72 -21.10 31.38
CA LEU A 224 3.52 -20.61 30.69
C LEU A 224 3.22 -19.14 31.00
N GLU A 225 3.85 -18.55 32.02
CA GLU A 225 3.85 -17.08 32.21
C GLU A 225 4.84 -16.38 31.26
N VAL A 226 5.85 -17.10 30.76
CA VAL A 226 6.87 -16.59 29.80
C VAL A 226 6.43 -16.77 28.35
N LEU A 227 5.62 -17.80 28.06
CA LEU A 227 4.95 -17.96 26.78
C LEU A 227 3.68 -17.10 26.82
N GLU A 228 3.70 -15.93 26.19
CA GLU A 228 2.48 -15.11 26.01
C GLU A 228 1.37 -16.02 25.46
N LYS A 229 0.29 -16.16 26.24
CA LYS A 229 -0.74 -17.17 25.97
C LYS A 229 -1.30 -16.97 24.56
N GLY A 230 -1.14 -17.98 23.71
CA GLY A 230 -1.72 -17.98 22.37
C GLY A 230 -0.79 -17.49 21.26
N GLU A 231 0.47 -17.16 21.54
CA GLU A 231 1.42 -16.76 20.50
C GLU A 231 2.55 -17.77 20.32
N LEU A 232 3.01 -17.91 19.08
CA LEU A 232 4.16 -18.73 18.77
C LEU A 232 5.45 -17.96 19.09
N PRO A 233 6.40 -18.54 19.86
CA PRO A 233 7.66 -17.86 20.14
C PRO A 233 8.40 -17.42 18.86
N PRO A 234 8.88 -16.16 18.78
CA PRO A 234 9.47 -15.58 17.55
C PRO A 234 10.59 -16.42 16.94
N PHE A 235 11.40 -17.06 17.78
CA PHE A 235 12.52 -17.89 17.32
C PHE A 235 12.07 -19.09 16.48
N VAL A 236 10.84 -19.59 16.66
CA VAL A 236 10.32 -20.76 15.93
C VAL A 236 10.22 -20.47 14.43
N TYR A 237 9.85 -19.24 14.05
CA TYR A 237 9.84 -18.81 12.64
C TYR A 237 11.21 -18.98 11.98
N SER A 238 12.28 -18.69 12.73
CA SER A 238 13.66 -18.73 12.23
C SER A 238 14.22 -20.14 12.05
N LEU A 239 13.59 -21.16 12.65
CA LEU A 239 14.11 -22.52 12.66
C LEU A 239 14.10 -23.20 11.27
N PRO A 240 15.01 -24.17 11.03
CA PRO A 240 14.97 -25.05 9.87
C PRO A 240 13.67 -25.85 9.75
N GLU A 241 13.34 -26.27 8.53
CA GLU A 241 12.10 -27.03 8.21
C GLU A 241 11.94 -28.28 9.07
N GLU A 242 13.01 -29.04 9.33
CA GLU A 242 12.96 -30.27 10.14
C GLU A 242 12.53 -30.02 11.60
N ASN A 243 12.98 -28.92 12.20
CA ASN A 243 12.61 -28.59 13.58
C ASN A 243 11.15 -28.09 13.65
N VAL A 244 10.76 -27.25 12.69
CA VAL A 244 9.37 -26.77 12.58
C VAL A 244 8.42 -27.95 12.30
N LYS A 245 8.84 -28.92 11.50
CA LYS A 245 8.10 -30.17 11.24
C LYS A 245 7.83 -30.93 12.53
N THR A 246 8.86 -31.08 13.38
CA THR A 246 8.72 -31.73 14.69
C THR A 246 7.67 -31.03 15.56
N PHE A 247 7.69 -29.70 15.62
CA PHE A 247 6.68 -28.92 16.34
C PHE A 247 5.27 -29.15 15.78
N ILE A 248 5.08 -28.95 14.48
CA ILE A 248 3.77 -29.05 13.82
C ILE A 248 3.17 -30.46 13.97
N LEU A 249 3.96 -31.51 13.74
CA LEU A 249 3.48 -32.89 13.90
C LEU A 249 3.09 -33.20 15.35
N THR A 250 3.89 -32.75 16.31
CA THR A 250 3.55 -32.92 17.74
C THR A 250 2.27 -32.18 18.10
N TYR A 251 2.09 -30.96 17.58
CA TYR A 251 0.89 -30.17 17.80
C TYR A 251 -0.34 -30.84 17.17
N ILE A 252 -0.21 -31.36 15.94
CA ILE A 252 -1.24 -32.15 15.24
C ILE A 252 -1.61 -33.42 16.03
N GLU A 253 -0.62 -34.15 16.55
CA GLU A 253 -0.87 -35.37 17.33
C GLU A 253 -1.58 -35.08 18.65
N THR A 254 -1.32 -33.92 19.25
CA THR A 254 -1.84 -33.55 20.57
C THR A 254 -3.21 -32.87 20.51
N SER A 255 -3.40 -31.91 19.60
CA SER A 255 -4.63 -31.10 19.49
C SER A 255 -5.53 -31.47 18.30
N GLY A 256 -5.02 -32.27 17.37
CA GLY A 256 -5.69 -32.51 16.10
C GLY A 256 -6.79 -33.56 16.17
N GLU A 257 -7.96 -33.21 15.65
CA GLU A 257 -9.09 -34.13 15.49
C GLU A 257 -9.34 -34.43 14.01
N ARG A 258 -9.67 -35.69 13.68
CA ARG A 258 -10.02 -36.05 12.30
C ARG A 258 -11.32 -35.35 11.89
N TYR A 259 -11.27 -34.56 10.83
CA TYR A 259 -12.41 -33.79 10.34
C TYR A 259 -12.34 -33.62 8.82
N ASN A 260 -13.45 -33.91 8.13
CA ASN A 260 -13.65 -33.68 6.68
C ASN A 260 -12.42 -33.97 5.78
N ARG A 261 -11.89 -35.20 5.82
CA ARG A 261 -10.68 -35.64 5.06
C ARG A 261 -9.44 -34.78 5.36
N GLY A 262 -9.22 -34.54 6.64
CA GLY A 262 -8.10 -33.77 7.16
C GLY A 262 -8.00 -33.87 8.68
N VAL A 263 -7.16 -33.02 9.24
CA VAL A 263 -7.02 -32.81 10.68
C VAL A 263 -7.41 -31.38 11.01
N LEU A 264 -8.35 -31.22 11.94
CA LEU A 264 -8.78 -29.95 12.49
C LEU A 264 -7.98 -29.67 13.76
N LEU A 265 -7.21 -28.59 13.73
CA LEU A 265 -6.49 -28.06 14.89
C LEU A 265 -7.40 -27.08 15.62
N LYS A 266 -7.66 -27.35 16.90
CA LYS A 266 -8.35 -26.41 17.80
C LYS A 266 -7.31 -25.64 18.60
N GLY A 267 -7.52 -24.36 18.78
CA GLY A 267 -6.62 -23.48 19.52
C GLY A 267 -7.01 -22.03 19.36
N ASP A 268 -6.26 -21.17 20.03
CA ASP A 268 -6.38 -19.73 19.89
C ASP A 268 -6.17 -19.29 18.42
N ARG A 269 -6.92 -18.29 17.97
CA ARG A 269 -6.89 -17.85 16.57
C ARG A 269 -5.49 -17.38 16.17
N ASP A 270 -4.76 -16.77 17.09
CA ASP A 270 -3.49 -16.11 16.82
C ASP A 270 -2.40 -17.17 16.64
N LEU A 271 -2.38 -18.17 17.53
CA LEU A 271 -1.53 -19.36 17.39
C LEU A 271 -1.81 -20.10 16.08
N LEU A 272 -3.08 -20.25 15.71
CA LEU A 272 -3.44 -20.93 14.47
C LEU A 272 -3.03 -20.15 13.22
N GLU A 273 -3.03 -18.82 13.26
CA GLU A 273 -2.47 -17.97 12.19
C GLU A 273 -0.96 -18.10 12.08
N ASP A 274 -0.27 -18.22 13.22
CA ASP A 274 1.16 -18.46 13.27
C ASP A 274 1.54 -19.84 12.72
N ILE A 275 0.79 -20.88 13.10
CA ILE A 275 0.93 -22.22 12.55
C ILE A 275 0.65 -22.21 11.04
N ASP A 276 -0.40 -21.53 10.56
CA ASP A 276 -0.69 -21.39 9.12
C ASP A 276 0.45 -20.68 8.37
N THR A 277 1.13 -19.75 9.04
CA THR A 277 2.28 -19.01 8.49
C THR A 277 3.50 -19.91 8.36
N LEU A 278 3.79 -20.73 9.38
CA LEU A 278 4.83 -21.76 9.31
C LEU A 278 4.54 -22.79 8.21
N LEU A 279 3.29 -23.25 8.12
CA LEU A 279 2.84 -24.18 7.07
C LEU A 279 3.03 -23.60 5.67
N ASN A 280 2.66 -22.33 5.46
CA ASN A 280 2.85 -21.64 4.19
C ASN A 280 4.33 -21.49 3.86
N SER A 281 5.12 -21.01 4.83
CA SER A 281 6.53 -20.69 4.62
C SER A 281 7.41 -21.92 4.38
N LYS A 282 7.26 -22.95 5.23
CA LYS A 282 8.17 -24.10 5.30
C LYS A 282 7.70 -25.29 4.48
N PHE A 283 6.39 -25.47 4.34
CA PHE A 283 5.83 -26.67 3.69
C PHE A 283 4.98 -26.33 2.46
N ASN A 284 4.83 -25.05 2.13
CA ASN A 284 3.95 -24.59 1.05
C ASN A 284 2.54 -25.19 1.19
N VAL A 285 2.00 -25.14 2.40
CA VAL A 285 0.67 -25.60 2.79
C VAL A 285 -0.15 -24.41 3.26
N LEU A 286 -1.41 -24.31 2.85
CA LEU A 286 -2.31 -23.25 3.28
C LEU A 286 -3.58 -23.84 3.88
N GLY A 287 -3.72 -23.71 5.20
CA GLY A 287 -4.83 -24.27 5.96
C GLY A 287 -6.14 -23.53 5.71
N ILE A 288 -7.24 -24.14 6.15
CA ILE A 288 -8.60 -23.65 6.00
C ILE A 288 -9.11 -23.26 7.38
N PHE A 289 -9.32 -21.98 7.62
CA PHE A 289 -9.99 -21.52 8.83
C PHE A 289 -11.49 -21.81 8.70
N LEU A 290 -12.05 -22.49 9.69
CA LEU A 290 -13.49 -22.76 9.75
C LEU A 290 -14.19 -21.64 10.52
N GLU A 291 -15.35 -21.19 10.02
CA GLU A 291 -16.17 -20.14 10.65
C GLU A 291 -16.59 -20.53 12.08
N GLU A 292 -16.74 -19.53 12.96
CA GLU A 292 -17.08 -19.63 14.40
C GLU A 292 -15.93 -20.12 15.32
N ASP A 293 -14.69 -19.68 15.08
CA ASP A 293 -13.50 -20.04 15.89
C ASP A 293 -13.27 -21.55 16.04
N ARG A 294 -13.75 -22.32 15.07
CA ARG A 294 -13.71 -23.80 15.11
C ARG A 294 -12.36 -24.41 14.76
N GLY A 295 -11.34 -23.59 14.49
CA GLY A 295 -9.97 -24.04 14.30
C GLY A 295 -9.45 -24.02 12.86
N LEU A 296 -8.23 -24.53 12.66
CA LEU A 296 -7.52 -24.61 11.39
C LEU A 296 -7.57 -26.04 10.83
N LEU A 297 -8.22 -26.23 9.69
CA LEU A 297 -8.29 -27.51 8.99
C LEU A 297 -7.13 -27.65 8.00
N ILE A 298 -6.35 -28.71 8.16
CA ILE A 298 -5.31 -29.16 7.22
C ILE A 298 -5.83 -30.42 6.51
N ARG A 299 -5.89 -30.41 5.17
CA ARG A 299 -6.39 -31.55 4.39
C ARG A 299 -5.39 -32.69 4.35
N ASP A 300 -5.87 -33.91 4.15
CA ASP A 300 -5.02 -35.11 4.06
C ASP A 300 -3.92 -34.98 2.98
N GLU A 301 -4.27 -34.42 1.82
CA GLU A 301 -3.33 -34.17 0.71
C GLU A 301 -2.23 -33.15 1.08
N ASP A 302 -2.52 -32.22 1.98
CA ASP A 302 -1.56 -31.22 2.45
C ASP A 302 -0.72 -31.76 3.61
N LEU A 303 -1.25 -32.69 4.43
CA LEU A 303 -0.49 -33.39 5.48
C LEU A 303 0.65 -34.21 4.87
N GLU A 304 0.42 -34.88 3.73
CA GLU A 304 1.47 -35.63 3.03
C GLU A 304 2.66 -34.75 2.64
N LYS A 305 2.42 -33.46 2.30
CA LYS A 305 3.48 -32.50 1.96
C LYS A 305 4.35 -32.12 3.16
N ILE A 306 3.80 -32.18 4.38
CA ILE A 306 4.59 -31.95 5.61
C ILE A 306 5.55 -33.13 5.82
N TYR A 307 5.11 -34.36 5.53
CA TYR A 307 5.95 -35.55 5.65
C TYR A 307 7.02 -35.64 4.56
N ASN A 308 6.64 -35.33 3.31
CA ASN A 308 7.47 -35.46 2.11
C ASN A 308 7.49 -34.12 1.35
N PHE A 309 8.17 -33.11 1.92
CA PHE A 309 8.24 -31.80 1.29
C PHE A 309 9.09 -31.86 0.02
N GLU A 310 8.48 -31.47 -1.10
CA GLU A 310 9.19 -31.13 -2.35
C GLU A 310 8.97 -29.65 -2.63
N GLU A 311 10.05 -28.92 -2.96
CA GLU A 311 9.98 -27.48 -3.14
C GLU A 311 9.13 -27.13 -4.38
N GLY A 312 7.89 -26.70 -4.14
CA GLY A 312 6.99 -26.23 -5.20
C GLY A 312 7.38 -24.85 -5.75
N ASP A 313 7.33 -24.72 -7.08
CA ASP A 313 7.64 -23.49 -7.84
C ASP A 313 6.41 -22.55 -7.98
N ASN A 314 5.69 -22.30 -6.88
CA ASN A 314 4.58 -21.35 -6.85
C ASN A 314 4.94 -20.08 -6.06
N PHE A 315 4.35 -18.95 -6.48
CA PHE A 315 4.50 -17.65 -5.83
C PHE A 315 3.52 -17.43 -4.66
N GLY A 316 2.58 -18.36 -4.45
CA GLY A 316 1.58 -18.28 -3.40
C GLY A 316 0.25 -18.92 -3.80
N TRP A 317 -0.81 -18.45 -3.16
CA TRP A 317 -2.19 -18.96 -3.28
C TRP A 317 -3.12 -17.82 -3.68
N LEU A 318 -3.97 -18.08 -4.67
CA LEU A 318 -4.98 -17.13 -5.12
C LEU A 318 -6.33 -17.55 -4.51
N LEU A 319 -6.89 -16.69 -3.66
CA LEU A 319 -8.15 -16.95 -2.96
C LEU A 319 -9.25 -16.07 -3.53
N GLU A 320 -10.42 -16.66 -3.77
CA GLU A 320 -11.58 -15.89 -4.24
C GLU A 320 -12.20 -15.10 -3.08
N VAL A 321 -12.65 -13.88 -3.36
CA VAL A 321 -13.47 -13.10 -2.44
C VAL A 321 -14.85 -13.76 -2.35
N LYS A 322 -15.29 -14.10 -1.15
CA LYS A 322 -16.59 -14.72 -0.86
C LYS A 322 -17.68 -13.72 -0.56
N SER A 323 -17.38 -12.68 0.20
CA SER A 323 -18.32 -11.63 0.56
C SER A 323 -17.59 -10.36 0.97
N ILE A 324 -18.29 -9.22 0.89
CA ILE A 324 -17.81 -7.92 1.40
C ILE A 324 -18.89 -7.36 2.33
N ASP A 325 -18.55 -7.17 3.61
CA ASP A 325 -19.46 -6.65 4.63
C ASP A 325 -19.10 -5.21 4.99
N ILE A 326 -20.11 -4.38 5.27
CA ILE A 326 -19.91 -3.02 5.79
C ILE A 326 -20.03 -3.07 7.31
N LEU A 327 -18.94 -2.74 8.00
CA LEU A 327 -18.86 -2.72 9.46
C LEU A 327 -18.92 -1.29 9.97
N LYS A 328 -19.73 -1.06 11.01
CA LYS A 328 -19.61 0.19 11.79
C LYS A 328 -18.35 0.09 12.65
N TYR A 329 -17.51 1.11 12.60
CA TYR A 329 -16.29 1.17 13.39
C TYR A 329 -16.13 2.57 13.98
N GLN A 330 -15.71 2.62 15.24
CA GLN A 330 -15.37 3.84 15.96
C GLN A 330 -14.04 3.58 16.65
N GLY A 331 -13.06 4.46 16.44
CA GLY A 331 -11.70 4.26 16.94
C GLY A 331 -10.68 4.91 16.02
N TYR A 332 -9.47 4.36 15.99
CA TYR A 332 -8.39 4.80 15.12
C TYR A 332 -8.13 3.77 14.02
N VAL A 333 -7.77 4.27 12.85
CA VAL A 333 -7.19 3.50 11.76
C VAL A 333 -5.71 3.87 11.63
N TYR A 334 -4.92 2.91 11.18
CA TYR A 334 -3.48 2.97 11.12
C TYR A 334 -3.01 2.69 9.69
N SER A 335 -1.85 3.22 9.34
CA SER A 335 -1.16 2.95 8.08
C SER A 335 0.34 2.96 8.31
N LEU A 336 1.09 2.46 7.33
CA LEU A 336 2.54 2.53 7.31
C LEU A 336 3.02 2.73 5.87
N LYS A 337 4.25 3.22 5.72
CA LYS A 337 4.90 3.42 4.44
C LYS A 337 6.07 2.45 4.27
N ALA A 338 5.84 1.35 3.57
CA ALA A 338 6.89 0.45 3.12
C ALA A 338 7.59 1.02 1.88
N SER A 339 8.92 1.13 1.94
CA SER A 339 9.73 1.65 0.85
C SER A 339 9.62 0.82 -0.44
N LYS A 340 9.75 1.45 -1.62
CA LYS A 340 9.87 0.82 -2.96
C LYS A 340 8.67 0.04 -3.51
N TYR A 341 8.05 -0.89 -2.75
CA TYR A 341 7.06 -1.85 -3.28
C TYR A 341 5.61 -1.46 -2.97
N HIS A 342 5.41 -0.57 -2.00
CA HIS A 342 4.12 -0.01 -1.65
C HIS A 342 3.04 -1.03 -1.24
N ASN A 343 3.43 -2.18 -0.67
CA ASN A 343 2.51 -3.25 -0.30
C ASN A 343 3.02 -4.06 0.91
N VAL A 344 2.09 -4.70 1.63
CA VAL A 344 2.36 -5.41 2.89
C VAL A 344 1.52 -6.68 3.04
N VAL A 345 2.00 -7.60 3.87
CA VAL A 345 1.28 -8.83 4.26
C VAL A 345 0.57 -8.63 5.60
N VAL A 346 -0.76 -8.78 5.60
CA VAL A 346 -1.63 -8.55 6.77
C VAL A 346 -2.43 -9.80 7.15
N ASN A 347 -2.84 -9.88 8.42
CA ASN A 347 -3.64 -10.95 9.02
C ASN A 347 -3.12 -12.35 8.65
N SER A 348 -4.01 -13.23 8.18
CA SER A 348 -3.73 -14.61 7.77
C SER A 348 -2.98 -14.69 6.43
N ASN A 349 -1.88 -13.95 6.32
CA ASN A 349 -0.95 -13.88 5.18
C ASN A 349 -1.54 -13.28 3.90
N ILE A 350 -2.42 -12.28 4.01
CA ILE A 350 -3.08 -11.65 2.86
C ILE A 350 -2.23 -10.48 2.34
N LEU A 351 -1.98 -10.41 1.04
CA LEU A 351 -1.28 -9.28 0.43
C LEU A 351 -2.24 -8.12 0.15
N THR A 352 -1.85 -6.91 0.53
CA THR A 352 -2.61 -5.67 0.25
C THR A 352 -1.67 -4.48 0.01
N HIS A 353 -2.17 -3.40 -0.58
CA HIS A 353 -1.38 -2.19 -0.85
C HIS A 353 -1.15 -1.36 0.45
N GLN A 354 -0.19 -0.45 0.43
CA GLN A 354 -0.06 0.63 1.42
C GLN A 354 -0.78 1.91 0.95
N CYS A 355 -0.69 3.01 1.67
CA CYS A 355 -1.47 4.22 1.37
C CYS A 355 -0.57 5.40 0.95
N ASP A 356 -0.71 5.90 -0.28
CA ASP A 356 0.00 7.08 -0.84
C ASP A 356 -0.98 8.00 -1.63
N GLY A 357 -0.72 9.32 -1.71
CA GLY A 357 -1.68 10.39 -2.11
C GLY A 357 -2.01 10.62 -3.62
N ASP A 358 -3.06 11.42 -3.89
CA ASP A 358 -3.88 11.44 -5.13
C ASP A 358 -3.73 12.70 -6.06
N GLU A 359 -4.06 12.56 -7.36
CA GLU A 359 -4.37 13.68 -8.30
C GLU A 359 -5.81 14.22 -8.05
N ASP A 360 -6.31 15.25 -8.74
CA ASP A 360 -7.68 15.78 -8.53
C ASP A 360 -8.41 16.10 -9.85
N SER A 361 -9.72 15.87 -9.90
CA SER A 361 -10.63 16.24 -11.00
C SER A 361 -11.57 17.38 -10.60
N ILE A 362 -11.92 18.26 -11.55
CA ILE A 362 -12.85 19.37 -11.34
C ILE A 362 -13.84 19.46 -12.51
N PHE A 363 -15.13 19.53 -12.21
CA PHE A 363 -16.20 19.73 -13.20
C PHE A 363 -17.30 20.68 -12.69
N LEU A 364 -18.11 21.22 -13.60
CA LEU A 364 -19.16 22.17 -13.26
C LEU A 364 -20.32 21.50 -12.51
N LEU A 365 -20.84 22.16 -11.47
CA LEU A 365 -21.85 21.55 -10.60
C LEU A 365 -23.15 21.18 -11.35
N LEU A 366 -23.68 22.08 -12.20
CA LEU A 366 -24.89 21.77 -12.96
C LEU A 366 -24.65 20.72 -14.05
N ASP A 367 -23.42 20.65 -14.59
CA ASP A 367 -23.05 19.61 -15.54
C ASP A 367 -23.18 18.23 -14.90
N ALA A 368 -22.73 18.09 -13.65
CA ALA A 368 -22.98 16.91 -12.84
C ALA A 368 -24.48 16.59 -12.77
N PHE A 369 -25.35 17.54 -12.41
CA PHE A 369 -26.78 17.26 -12.30
C PHE A 369 -27.49 16.92 -13.62
N LEU A 370 -27.06 17.51 -14.74
CA LEU A 370 -27.74 17.35 -16.04
C LEU A 370 -27.25 16.13 -16.81
N ASN A 371 -25.96 15.84 -16.73
CA ASN A 371 -25.31 14.84 -17.58
C ASN A 371 -24.89 13.57 -16.82
N PHE A 372 -24.98 13.57 -15.49
CA PHE A 372 -24.78 12.37 -14.69
C PHE A 372 -26.06 11.54 -14.58
N SER A 373 -25.92 10.23 -14.79
CA SER A 373 -26.93 9.25 -14.39
C SER A 373 -26.21 7.96 -14.03
N LYS A 374 -26.65 7.31 -12.95
CA LYS A 374 -26.14 5.99 -12.56
C LYS A 374 -26.30 4.94 -13.67
N VAL A 375 -27.24 5.14 -14.60
CA VAL A 375 -27.48 4.28 -15.76
C VAL A 375 -26.32 4.31 -16.77
N TYR A 376 -25.54 5.40 -16.81
CA TYR A 376 -24.38 5.52 -17.71
C TYR A 376 -23.12 4.91 -17.13
N LEU A 377 -23.12 4.58 -15.84
CA LEU A 377 -21.96 3.98 -15.20
C LEU A 377 -21.81 2.52 -15.65
N PRO A 378 -20.58 2.05 -15.95
CA PRO A 378 -20.33 0.66 -16.23
C PRO A 378 -20.87 -0.26 -15.13
N GLU A 379 -21.40 -1.43 -15.51
CA GLU A 379 -21.85 -2.45 -14.54
C GLU A 379 -20.70 -3.02 -13.68
N LYS A 380 -19.45 -2.78 -14.09
CA LYS A 380 -18.25 -3.09 -13.30
C LYS A 380 -18.00 -1.97 -12.27
N ARG A 381 -17.89 -2.32 -10.98
CA ARG A 381 -17.81 -1.39 -9.83
C ARG A 381 -16.74 -0.29 -9.99
N GLY A 382 -15.58 -0.61 -10.56
CA GLY A 382 -14.53 0.39 -10.82
C GLY A 382 -14.86 1.46 -11.87
N GLY A 383 -15.99 1.35 -12.57
CA GLY A 383 -16.51 2.43 -13.42
C GLY A 383 -17.54 3.33 -12.71
N GLN A 384 -18.01 2.95 -11.51
CA GLN A 384 -18.90 3.78 -10.68
C GLN A 384 -18.12 4.71 -9.74
N MET A 385 -16.86 4.38 -9.50
CA MET A 385 -15.85 5.24 -8.90
C MET A 385 -15.33 6.20 -9.97
N ASP A 386 -14.88 7.40 -9.59
CA ASP A 386 -14.74 8.56 -10.50
C ASP A 386 -16.07 9.20 -10.92
N ALA A 387 -17.12 9.02 -10.09
CA ALA A 387 -18.40 9.70 -10.27
C ALA A 387 -18.89 10.33 -8.97
N PRO A 388 -19.51 11.53 -9.03
CA PRO A 388 -20.05 12.23 -7.86
C PRO A 388 -21.35 11.57 -7.35
N LEU A 389 -21.24 10.42 -6.70
CA LEU A 389 -22.38 9.71 -6.11
C LEU A 389 -22.94 10.47 -4.89
N VAL A 390 -22.05 11.13 -4.14
CA VAL A 390 -22.37 11.97 -2.98
C VAL A 390 -21.68 13.33 -3.16
N LEU A 391 -22.35 14.40 -2.75
CA LEU A 391 -21.82 15.76 -2.80
C LEU A 391 -21.79 16.37 -1.41
N THR A 392 -20.61 16.78 -0.97
CA THR A 392 -20.41 17.57 0.25
C THR A 392 -20.48 19.05 -0.12
N THR A 393 -21.46 19.75 0.45
CA THR A 393 -21.77 21.15 0.13
C THR A 393 -21.26 22.14 1.17
N ILE A 394 -21.04 21.66 2.39
CA ILE A 394 -20.53 22.44 3.52
C ILE A 394 -19.27 21.73 3.99
N LEU A 395 -18.17 22.45 3.96
CA LEU A 395 -16.90 21.95 4.45
C LEU A 395 -16.86 22.12 5.97
N ASP A 396 -16.64 21.02 6.70
CA ASP A 396 -16.32 21.07 8.13
C ASP A 396 -14.81 20.84 8.30
N PRO A 397 -14.03 21.84 8.74
CA PRO A 397 -12.59 21.71 8.98
C PRO A 397 -12.24 20.62 9.99
N LYS A 398 -13.18 20.16 10.83
CA LYS A 398 -12.95 19.02 11.72
C LYS A 398 -12.95 17.68 10.98
N GLU A 399 -13.55 17.63 9.80
CA GLU A 399 -13.72 16.41 9.00
C GLU A 399 -12.75 16.34 7.81
N VAL A 400 -11.98 17.39 7.55
CA VAL A 400 -10.92 17.35 6.52
C VAL A 400 -9.66 16.70 7.07
N ASP A 401 -8.80 16.27 6.16
CA ASP A 401 -7.45 15.80 6.49
C ASP A 401 -6.69 16.92 7.25
N GLY A 402 -6.11 16.57 8.39
CA GLY A 402 -5.50 17.57 9.27
C GLY A 402 -4.12 18.11 8.86
N GLU A 403 -3.65 17.96 7.61
CA GLU A 403 -2.42 18.65 7.12
C GLU A 403 -2.64 20.11 7.34
N VAL A 404 -3.88 20.49 7.04
CA VAL A 404 -4.37 21.82 7.17
C VAL A 404 -4.42 22.23 8.63
N HIS A 405 -4.58 21.32 9.60
CA HIS A 405 -4.62 21.66 11.03
C HIS A 405 -3.27 22.18 11.53
N ASN A 406 -2.18 21.71 10.94
CA ASN A 406 -0.82 22.15 11.24
C ASN A 406 -0.39 23.41 10.50
N MET A 407 -1.23 23.95 9.61
CA MET A 407 -0.86 25.11 8.84
C MET A 407 -0.75 26.33 9.76
N ASP A 408 0.39 27.00 9.73
CA ASP A 408 0.59 28.26 10.44
C ASP A 408 -0.33 29.33 9.85
N VAL A 409 -1.04 30.05 10.72
CA VAL A 409 -2.04 31.05 10.33
C VAL A 409 -1.66 32.48 10.72
N VAL A 410 -0.41 32.67 11.14
CA VAL A 410 0.14 33.96 11.57
C VAL A 410 0.62 34.81 10.39
N TRP A 411 0.58 36.13 10.57
CA TRP A 411 1.07 37.10 9.57
C TRP A 411 2.58 37.30 9.63
N GLU A 412 3.17 37.11 10.80
CA GLU A 412 4.60 37.18 11.05
C GLU A 412 4.95 36.20 12.16
N TYR A 413 6.10 35.54 12.05
CA TYR A 413 6.59 34.72 13.15
C TYR A 413 7.14 35.62 14.26
N PRO A 414 6.86 35.31 15.54
CA PRO A 414 7.36 36.10 16.64
C PRO A 414 8.89 36.02 16.74
N LEU A 415 9.53 37.09 17.23
CA LEU A 415 10.98 37.13 17.45
C LEU A 415 11.48 35.95 18.29
N GLU A 416 10.70 35.58 19.31
CA GLU A 416 11.02 34.48 20.20
C GLU A 416 11.20 33.15 19.46
N PHE A 417 10.37 32.87 18.44
CA PHE A 417 10.52 31.68 17.62
C PHE A 417 11.87 31.65 16.88
N TYR A 418 12.29 32.79 16.33
CA TYR A 418 13.58 32.89 15.64
C TYR A 418 14.76 32.70 16.59
N GLU A 419 14.72 33.30 17.78
CA GLU A 419 15.80 33.15 18.78
C GLU A 419 15.90 31.70 19.25
N ARG A 420 14.77 31.06 19.51
CA ARG A 420 14.71 29.66 19.92
C ARG A 420 15.25 28.71 18.86
N SER A 421 15.04 28.98 17.57
CA SER A 421 15.54 28.11 16.48
C SER A 421 17.06 27.89 16.50
N LEU A 422 17.83 28.81 17.11
CA LEU A 422 19.29 28.68 17.27
C LEU A 422 19.69 27.52 18.19
N GLU A 423 18.81 27.14 19.11
CA GLU A 423 19.00 26.02 20.03
C GLU A 423 18.63 24.67 19.38
N MET A 424 18.13 24.70 18.13
CA MET A 424 17.56 23.56 17.41
C MET A 424 16.52 22.77 18.23
N PRO A 425 15.52 23.43 18.85
CA PRO A 425 14.48 22.76 19.61
C PRO A 425 13.60 21.91 18.68
N SER A 426 12.89 20.93 19.25
CA SER A 426 11.87 20.21 18.51
C SER A 426 10.70 21.15 18.19
N PRO A 427 10.02 21.04 17.04
CA PRO A 427 8.85 21.87 16.72
C PRO A 427 7.76 21.84 17.80
N LYS A 428 7.62 20.72 18.53
CA LYS A 428 6.71 20.60 19.68
C LYS A 428 7.01 21.61 20.79
N ASP A 429 8.29 21.88 21.05
CA ASP A 429 8.73 22.74 22.16
C ASP A 429 8.42 24.22 21.91
N VAL A 430 8.13 24.57 20.65
CA VAL A 430 7.81 25.93 20.20
C VAL A 430 6.39 26.05 19.63
N ARG A 431 5.57 24.99 19.70
CA ARG A 431 4.19 24.96 19.18
C ARG A 431 3.35 26.10 19.74
N ASP A 432 3.48 26.39 21.03
CA ASP A 432 2.66 27.40 21.69
C ASP A 432 2.98 28.85 21.24
N LEU A 433 4.09 29.06 20.52
CA LEU A 433 4.50 30.37 20.01
C LEU A 433 3.82 30.72 18.68
N ILE A 434 3.31 29.73 17.95
CA ILE A 434 2.74 29.92 16.60
C ILE A 434 1.31 29.40 16.59
N GLU A 435 0.38 30.27 16.24
CA GLU A 435 -1.01 29.89 16.05
C GLU A 435 -1.16 29.02 14.78
N THR A 436 -1.84 27.89 14.92
CA THR A 436 -2.17 26.98 13.81
C THR A 436 -3.68 26.96 13.54
N VAL A 437 -4.08 26.30 12.45
CA VAL A 437 -5.50 26.06 12.15
C VAL A 437 -6.19 25.23 13.24
N GLU A 438 -5.48 24.27 13.85
CA GLU A 438 -6.01 23.43 14.94
C GLU A 438 -6.58 24.29 16.07
N ASP A 439 -5.87 25.35 16.44
CA ASP A 439 -6.23 26.26 17.54
C ASP A 439 -7.53 27.02 17.28
N ARG A 440 -7.96 27.12 16.00
CA ARG A 440 -9.19 27.81 15.59
C ARG A 440 -10.39 26.87 15.43
N LEU A 441 -10.21 25.54 15.48
CA LEU A 441 -11.28 24.57 15.24
C LEU A 441 -12.47 24.74 16.20
N GLY A 442 -13.68 24.70 15.68
CA GLY A 442 -14.91 24.87 16.48
C GLY A 442 -15.23 26.32 16.86
N THR A 443 -14.39 27.28 16.48
CA THR A 443 -14.69 28.72 16.57
C THR A 443 -15.13 29.27 15.19
N PRO A 444 -15.76 30.46 15.12
CA PRO A 444 -16.04 31.10 13.84
C PRO A 444 -14.77 31.37 13.00
N ALA A 445 -13.62 31.57 13.65
CA ALA A 445 -12.34 31.86 13.01
C ALA A 445 -11.76 30.67 12.22
N GLN A 446 -12.36 29.47 12.32
CA GLN A 446 -11.91 28.30 11.55
C GLN A 446 -12.05 28.47 10.02
N TYR A 447 -12.77 29.49 9.54
CA TYR A 447 -12.94 29.78 8.11
C TYR A 447 -12.34 31.12 7.66
N GLU A 448 -11.81 31.95 8.59
CA GLU A 448 -11.42 33.32 8.29
C GLU A 448 -10.15 33.76 9.03
N GLY A 449 -9.54 34.84 8.53
CA GLY A 449 -8.39 35.47 9.19
C GLY A 449 -7.07 34.69 9.08
N PHE A 450 -6.92 33.81 8.09
CA PHE A 450 -5.65 33.13 7.84
C PHE A 450 -4.59 34.13 7.35
N GLY A 451 -3.49 34.23 8.10
CA GLY A 451 -2.32 35.01 7.73
C GLY A 451 -1.37 34.24 6.82
N TYR A 452 -0.38 34.97 6.32
CA TYR A 452 0.76 34.41 5.59
C TYR A 452 1.98 35.29 5.87
N THR A 453 3.17 34.68 5.88
CA THR A 453 4.42 35.37 6.24
C THR A 453 5.14 36.00 5.05
N HIS A 454 4.97 35.43 3.86
CA HIS A 454 5.70 35.85 2.66
C HIS A 454 4.74 36.28 1.56
N GLU A 455 4.81 37.56 1.23
CA GLU A 455 4.12 38.12 0.08
C GLU A 455 4.71 37.60 -1.23
N THR A 456 3.85 37.24 -2.17
CA THR A 456 4.26 36.91 -3.54
C THR A 456 3.67 37.92 -4.50
N SER A 457 4.49 38.42 -5.43
CA SER A 457 4.00 39.41 -6.40
C SER A 457 2.84 38.87 -7.25
N ARG A 458 2.86 37.57 -7.57
CA ARG A 458 1.87 36.84 -8.36
C ARG A 458 2.03 35.34 -8.10
N ILE A 459 0.93 34.64 -7.85
CA ILE A 459 0.89 33.20 -7.61
C ILE A 459 1.33 32.36 -8.83
N ASP A 460 1.13 32.88 -10.04
CA ASP A 460 1.44 32.19 -11.30
C ASP A 460 2.78 32.63 -11.92
N LYS A 461 3.60 33.37 -11.16
CA LYS A 461 4.90 33.82 -11.63
C LYS A 461 5.92 32.69 -11.51
N GLY A 462 6.05 31.92 -12.58
CA GLY A 462 7.01 30.82 -12.69
C GLY A 462 6.96 30.17 -14.06
N PRO A 463 7.81 29.16 -14.32
CA PRO A 463 7.70 28.37 -15.54
C PRO A 463 6.38 27.59 -15.56
N PHE A 464 5.50 27.87 -16.53
CA PHE A 464 4.17 27.26 -16.64
C PHE A 464 4.19 25.76 -16.99
N VAL A 465 5.28 25.31 -17.57
CA VAL A 465 5.46 23.92 -18.01
C VAL A 465 6.83 23.48 -17.53
N CYS A 466 6.87 22.38 -16.79
CA CYS A 466 8.13 21.75 -16.42
C CYS A 466 8.91 21.39 -17.70
N THR A 467 10.19 21.81 -17.77
CA THR A 467 11.07 21.53 -18.91
C THR A 467 11.11 20.03 -19.24
N TYR A 468 10.97 19.16 -18.24
CA TYR A 468 10.88 17.72 -18.43
C TYR A 468 9.78 17.28 -19.42
N LYS A 469 8.65 18.00 -19.49
CA LYS A 469 7.56 17.74 -20.44
C LYS A 469 7.85 18.25 -21.86
N THR A 470 8.77 19.20 -21.99
CA THR A 470 9.16 19.79 -23.29
C THR A 470 10.29 19.03 -23.98
N LEU A 471 11.00 18.17 -23.25
CA LEU A 471 12.05 17.32 -23.77
C LEU A 471 11.42 16.02 -24.26
N ASP A 472 11.58 15.72 -25.54
CA ASP A 472 10.93 14.58 -26.17
C ASP A 472 11.71 13.29 -25.87
N THR A 473 13.04 13.35 -25.92
CA THR A 473 13.88 12.16 -25.79
C THR A 473 14.45 12.01 -24.37
N MET A 474 14.69 10.76 -23.98
CA MET A 474 15.32 10.45 -22.71
C MET A 474 16.77 10.93 -22.66
N LEU A 475 17.47 10.90 -23.81
CA LEU A 475 18.81 11.49 -23.93
C LEU A 475 18.80 12.97 -23.52
N GLU A 476 17.92 13.77 -24.13
CA GLU A 476 17.83 15.20 -23.83
C GLU A 476 17.46 15.47 -22.38
N LYS A 477 16.56 14.65 -21.80
CA LYS A 477 16.19 14.75 -20.38
C LYS A 477 17.39 14.54 -19.47
N THR A 478 18.18 13.52 -19.76
CA THR A 478 19.33 13.20 -18.93
C THR A 478 20.48 14.18 -19.14
N GLU A 479 20.74 14.62 -20.36
CA GLU A 479 21.69 15.69 -20.65
C GLU A 479 21.29 16.99 -19.94
N ALA A 480 20.01 17.37 -19.95
CA ALA A 480 19.51 18.54 -19.23
C ALA A 480 19.66 18.40 -17.71
N GLN A 481 19.38 17.20 -17.16
CA GLN A 481 19.59 16.90 -15.74
C GLN A 481 21.07 17.06 -15.33
N LEU A 482 22.00 16.48 -16.09
CA LEU A 482 23.44 16.63 -15.83
C LEU A 482 23.92 18.07 -16.02
N ALA A 483 23.41 18.78 -17.01
CA ALA A 483 23.71 20.20 -17.23
C ALA A 483 23.28 21.08 -16.04
N VAL A 484 22.19 20.72 -15.35
CA VAL A 484 21.78 21.38 -14.12
C VAL A 484 22.71 21.01 -12.97
N ALA A 485 23.06 19.72 -12.82
CA ALA A 485 24.00 19.26 -11.80
C ALA A 485 25.35 19.99 -11.89
N ARG A 486 25.91 20.15 -13.11
CA ARG A 486 27.14 20.92 -13.37
C ARG A 486 27.10 22.37 -12.89
N LYS A 487 25.92 23.00 -12.87
CA LYS A 487 25.73 24.41 -12.50
C LYS A 487 25.54 24.59 -11.00
N ILE A 488 25.04 23.58 -10.31
CA ILE A 488 24.63 23.67 -8.91
C ILE A 488 25.78 23.19 -8.02
N ARG A 489 26.24 24.06 -7.11
CA ARG A 489 27.29 23.71 -6.14
C ARG A 489 26.93 22.56 -5.20
N ALA A 490 25.64 22.37 -4.94
CA ALA A 490 25.12 21.33 -4.05
C ALA A 490 25.01 19.95 -4.71
N ALA A 491 25.25 19.81 -6.02
CA ALA A 491 25.13 18.56 -6.75
C ALA A 491 26.47 18.18 -7.39
N ASP A 492 26.90 16.93 -7.21
CA ASP A 492 28.01 16.35 -7.97
C ASP A 492 27.47 15.63 -9.20
N GLU A 493 27.89 16.07 -10.39
CA GLU A 493 27.51 15.47 -11.65
C GLU A 493 27.84 13.97 -11.72
N ARG A 494 29.01 13.57 -11.21
CA ARG A 494 29.49 12.18 -11.32
C ARG A 494 28.60 11.25 -10.49
N ASP A 495 28.27 11.67 -9.28
CA ASP A 495 27.38 10.93 -8.38
C ASP A 495 25.97 10.80 -8.98
N VAL A 496 25.44 11.87 -9.57
CA VAL A 496 24.13 11.83 -10.24
C VAL A 496 24.15 10.88 -11.44
N ALA A 497 25.19 10.94 -12.28
CA ALA A 497 25.30 10.08 -13.45
C ALA A 497 25.41 8.60 -13.05
N GLU A 498 26.25 8.29 -12.07
CA GLU A 498 26.44 6.93 -11.57
C GLU A 498 25.13 6.34 -11.02
N LYS A 499 24.42 7.09 -10.17
CA LYS A 499 23.14 6.66 -9.59
C LYS A 499 22.07 6.41 -10.65
N VAL A 500 21.96 7.28 -11.66
CA VAL A 500 20.98 7.10 -12.74
C VAL A 500 21.28 5.85 -13.57
N ILE A 501 22.55 5.60 -13.91
CA ILE A 501 22.95 4.42 -14.67
C ILE A 501 22.68 3.14 -13.87
N GLN A 502 23.11 3.10 -12.60
CA GLN A 502 23.00 1.90 -11.76
C GLN A 502 21.57 1.61 -11.34
N SER A 503 20.80 2.62 -10.93
CA SER A 503 19.47 2.42 -10.37
C SER A 503 18.35 2.38 -11.40
N HIS A 504 18.53 2.90 -12.62
CA HIS A 504 17.45 2.96 -13.62
C HIS A 504 17.82 2.29 -14.94
N PHE A 505 18.92 2.68 -15.59
CA PHE A 505 19.18 2.23 -16.96
C PHE A 505 19.67 0.78 -17.06
N ILE A 506 20.59 0.35 -16.20
CA ILE A 506 21.07 -1.05 -16.20
C ILE A 506 19.92 -2.03 -15.90
N PRO A 507 19.10 -1.83 -14.84
CA PRO A 507 17.93 -2.68 -14.58
C PRO A 507 16.98 -2.79 -15.78
N ASP A 508 16.63 -1.66 -16.41
CA ASP A 508 15.73 -1.63 -17.56
C ASP A 508 16.29 -2.37 -18.77
N LEU A 509 17.59 -2.19 -19.08
CA LEU A 509 18.24 -2.88 -20.20
C LEU A 509 18.25 -4.40 -19.99
N ILE A 510 18.57 -4.85 -18.77
CA ILE A 510 18.57 -6.27 -18.41
C ILE A 510 17.14 -6.84 -18.48
N GLY A 511 16.15 -6.13 -17.93
CA GLY A 511 14.75 -6.51 -17.95
C GLY A 511 14.22 -6.67 -19.37
N ASN A 512 14.46 -5.67 -20.22
CA ASN A 512 14.04 -5.70 -21.63
C ASN A 512 14.74 -6.80 -22.42
N LEU A 513 16.04 -7.05 -22.19
CA LEU A 513 16.78 -8.14 -22.85
C LEU A 513 16.23 -9.52 -22.46
N ARG A 514 15.94 -9.72 -21.16
CA ARG A 514 15.31 -10.95 -20.67
C ARG A 514 13.94 -11.15 -21.30
N ALA A 515 13.08 -10.12 -21.30
CA ALA A 515 11.76 -10.17 -21.93
C ALA A 515 11.85 -10.46 -23.44
N PHE A 516 12.80 -9.82 -24.14
CA PHE A 516 13.02 -10.03 -25.58
C PHE A 516 13.41 -11.47 -25.91
N SER A 517 14.20 -12.13 -25.05
CA SER A 517 14.61 -13.53 -25.23
C SER A 517 13.48 -14.54 -24.97
N ARG A 518 12.50 -14.20 -24.13
CA ARG A 518 11.42 -15.10 -23.68
C ARG A 518 10.07 -14.86 -24.36
N GLN A 519 9.93 -13.76 -25.11
CA GLN A 519 8.65 -13.32 -25.67
C GLN A 519 8.02 -14.31 -26.67
N GLY A 520 6.69 -14.26 -26.77
CA GLY A 520 5.94 -14.83 -27.89
C GLY A 520 5.75 -13.84 -29.06
N VAL A 521 5.12 -14.33 -30.12
CA VAL A 521 4.75 -13.54 -31.31
C VAL A 521 3.24 -13.36 -31.41
N ARG A 522 2.81 -12.16 -31.81
CA ARG A 522 1.40 -11.80 -32.02
C ARG A 522 1.11 -11.57 -33.50
N CYS A 523 -0.11 -11.90 -33.89
CA CYS A 523 -0.65 -11.57 -35.20
C CYS A 523 -1.61 -10.38 -35.12
N LYS A 524 -1.82 -9.66 -36.23
CA LYS A 524 -2.83 -8.61 -36.33
C LYS A 524 -4.25 -9.10 -36.07
N CYS A 525 -4.55 -10.37 -36.31
CA CYS A 525 -5.86 -10.97 -36.00
C CYS A 525 -6.09 -11.27 -34.51
N GLY A 526 -5.17 -10.86 -33.63
CA GLY A 526 -5.25 -11.10 -32.18
C GLY A 526 -4.71 -12.47 -31.72
N ALA A 527 -4.37 -13.37 -32.66
CA ALA A 527 -3.76 -14.65 -32.31
C ALA A 527 -2.34 -14.46 -31.74
N LYS A 528 -2.07 -15.10 -30.59
CA LYS A 528 -0.76 -15.11 -29.92
C LYS A 528 -0.14 -16.51 -30.02
N TYR A 529 1.16 -16.60 -30.28
CA TYR A 529 1.90 -17.86 -30.36
C TYR A 529 3.17 -17.77 -29.52
N ARG A 530 3.46 -18.81 -28.73
CA ARG A 530 4.69 -18.88 -27.93
C ARG A 530 5.97 -18.92 -28.78
N ARG A 531 5.91 -19.51 -29.98
CA ARG A 531 7.03 -19.62 -30.93
C ARG A 531 6.58 -19.28 -32.33
N ILE A 532 7.52 -18.88 -33.19
CA ILE A 532 7.25 -18.67 -34.62
C ILE A 532 6.86 -20.02 -35.25
N PRO A 533 5.66 -20.17 -35.84
CA PRO A 533 5.29 -21.35 -36.59
C PRO A 533 6.27 -21.59 -37.74
N LEU A 534 6.57 -22.86 -38.05
CA LEU A 534 7.56 -23.22 -39.09
C LEU A 534 7.26 -22.62 -40.47
N ARG A 535 5.99 -22.31 -40.77
CA ARG A 535 5.58 -21.63 -42.00
C ARG A 535 5.95 -20.13 -42.04
N GLY A 536 6.40 -19.54 -40.93
CA GLY A 536 6.76 -18.11 -40.82
C GLY A 536 5.59 -17.13 -40.85
N VAL A 537 4.35 -17.61 -41.03
CA VAL A 537 3.11 -16.81 -41.10
C VAL A 537 2.07 -17.31 -40.12
N CYS A 538 1.09 -16.48 -39.80
CA CYS A 538 -0.02 -16.85 -38.92
C CYS A 538 -0.88 -17.98 -39.54
N PRO A 539 -1.04 -19.13 -38.86
CA PRO A 539 -1.90 -20.22 -39.31
C PRO A 539 -3.37 -19.84 -39.51
N LYS A 540 -3.86 -18.83 -38.77
CA LYS A 540 -5.27 -18.40 -38.82
C LYS A 540 -5.60 -17.46 -39.99
N CYS A 541 -4.69 -16.57 -40.38
CA CYS A 541 -4.99 -15.51 -41.35
C CYS A 541 -3.88 -15.24 -42.37
N GLY A 542 -2.80 -16.05 -42.39
CA GLY A 542 -1.69 -15.92 -43.34
C GLY A 542 -0.82 -14.66 -43.19
N SER A 543 -1.13 -13.79 -42.22
CA SER A 543 -0.40 -12.53 -42.00
C SER A 543 0.96 -12.74 -41.33
N LYS A 544 1.86 -11.78 -41.51
CA LYS A 544 3.18 -11.74 -40.85
C LYS A 544 3.02 -11.60 -39.33
N LEU A 545 3.87 -12.30 -38.60
CA LEU A 545 3.91 -12.27 -37.14
C LEU A 545 4.80 -11.13 -36.65
N ILE A 546 4.42 -10.52 -35.54
CA ILE A 546 5.07 -9.35 -34.95
C ILE A 546 5.57 -9.75 -33.55
N LEU A 547 6.78 -9.31 -33.21
CA LEU A 547 7.34 -9.45 -31.85
C LEU A 547 6.57 -8.55 -30.87
N THR A 548 6.45 -9.00 -29.62
CA THR A 548 5.78 -8.23 -28.57
C THR A 548 6.70 -7.15 -28.01
N VAL A 549 7.98 -7.49 -27.84
CA VAL A 549 9.09 -6.59 -27.49
C VAL A 549 9.99 -6.46 -28.71
N SER A 550 10.16 -5.24 -29.20
CA SER A 550 10.99 -4.97 -30.38
C SER A 550 12.47 -4.85 -30.01
N LYS A 551 13.40 -5.02 -30.98
CA LYS A 551 14.83 -4.77 -30.76
C LYS A 551 15.08 -3.35 -30.24
N GLY A 552 14.37 -2.36 -30.79
CA GLY A 552 14.51 -0.97 -30.38
C GLY A 552 14.11 -0.69 -28.93
N ALA A 553 13.24 -1.51 -28.33
CA ALA A 553 12.93 -1.40 -26.90
C ALA A 553 14.10 -1.84 -26.01
N VAL A 554 14.89 -2.83 -26.47
CA VAL A 554 16.08 -3.32 -25.75
C VAL A 554 17.23 -2.33 -25.87
N GLU A 555 17.42 -1.71 -27.04
CA GLU A 555 18.52 -0.77 -27.28
C GLU A 555 18.22 0.66 -26.80
N LYS A 556 16.99 0.93 -26.33
CA LYS A 556 16.47 2.28 -26.05
C LYS A 556 17.36 3.15 -25.17
N TYR A 557 18.04 2.57 -24.18
CA TYR A 557 18.86 3.31 -23.21
C TYR A 557 20.36 3.06 -23.33
N MET A 558 20.79 2.21 -24.27
CA MET A 558 22.21 1.84 -24.40
C MET A 558 23.07 3.06 -24.77
N ASP A 559 22.65 3.80 -25.80
CA ASP A 559 23.37 4.97 -26.28
C ASP A 559 23.39 6.09 -25.24
N VAL A 560 22.30 6.25 -24.47
CA VAL A 560 22.21 7.25 -23.38
C VAL A 560 23.18 6.90 -22.27
N SER A 561 23.20 5.63 -21.86
CA SER A 561 24.06 5.15 -20.76
C SER A 561 25.54 5.25 -21.12
N GLN A 562 25.91 4.92 -22.35
CA GLN A 562 27.29 5.04 -22.83
C GLN A 562 27.76 6.50 -22.82
N LYS A 563 26.95 7.41 -23.37
CA LYS A 563 27.26 8.85 -23.39
C LYS A 563 27.36 9.50 -22.00
N MET A 564 26.65 8.96 -21.01
CA MET A 564 26.77 9.45 -19.63
C MET A 564 28.00 8.89 -18.90
N ALA A 565 28.48 7.73 -19.32
CA ALA A 565 29.65 7.09 -18.73
C ALA A 565 30.97 7.67 -19.29
N GLU A 566 30.94 8.16 -20.53
CA GLU A 566 31.99 8.97 -21.17
C GLU A 566 32.07 10.39 -20.58
#